data_AF-A0A7V0U3E5-F1
#
_entry.id   AF-A0A7V0U3E5-F1
#
_cell.length_a   1.000
_cell.length_b   1.000
_cell.length_c   1.000
_cell.angle_alpha   90.00
_cell.angle_beta   90.00
_cell.angle_gamma   90.00
#
_symmetry.space_group_name_H-M   'P 1'
#
loop_
_entity.id
_entity.type
_entity.pdbx_description
1 polymer ?
#
loop_
_entity_poly.entity_id
_entity_poly.type
_entity_poly.pdbx_seq_one_letter_code
_entity_poly.pdbx_strand_id
1 'polypeptide(L)' 'MKTNLQRLLLAAIVAVFFLGLAFPNPHPHFWWQKLPVFDMFFGFFGAILIIVFAKWLGHNWLLKDQSFYDHD' A
#
# COMPACT_ATOMS: atom_id res chain seq x y z
N MET A 1 19.65 0.63 14.05
CA MET A 1 18.26 0.37 14.47
C MET A 1 17.26 0.13 13.32
N LYS A 2 17.66 0.16 12.03
CA LYS A 2 16.74 -0.02 10.88
C LYS A 2 16.43 -1.49 10.50
N THR A 3 17.34 -2.41 10.81
CA THR A 3 17.29 -3.82 10.36
C THR A 3 16.17 -4.64 11.02
N ASN A 4 15.78 -4.34 12.26
CA ASN A 4 14.76 -5.11 12.96
C ASN A 4 13.35 -4.83 12.41
N LEU A 5 13.04 -3.56 12.14
CA LEU A 5 11.76 -3.18 11.53
C LEU A 5 11.64 -3.75 10.11
N GLN A 6 12.70 -3.67 9.30
CA GLN A 6 12.70 -4.25 7.96
C GLN A 6 12.47 -5.76 7.99
N ARG A 7 13.10 -6.48 8.94
CA ARG A 7 12.89 -7.92 9.13
C ARG A 7 11.46 -8.24 9.56
N LEU A 8 10.87 -7.44 10.46
CA LEU A 8 9.48 -7.60 10.88
C LEU A 8 8.49 -7.37 9.73
N LEU A 9 8.71 -6.32 8.94
CA LEU A 9 7.90 -6.04 7.75
C LEU A 9 8.03 -7.15 6.71
N LEU A 10 9.25 -7.62 6.46
CA LEU A 10 9.48 -8.75 5.55
C LEU A 10 8.78 -10.01 6.05
N ALA A 11 8.89 -10.31 7.35
CA ALA A 11 8.21 -11.46 7.97
C ALA A 11 6.69 -11.35 7.86
N ALA A 12 6.12 -10.15 8.04
CA ALA A 12 4.69 -9.91 7.87
C ALA A 12 4.24 -10.14 6.42
N ILE A 13 5.00 -9.66 5.42
CA ILE A 13 4.70 -9.90 4.00
C ILE A 13 4.73 -11.41 3.69
N VAL A 14 5.77 -12.11 4.16
CA VAL A 14 5.91 -13.55 3.96
C VAL A 14 4.76 -14.32 4.63
N ALA A 15 4.36 -13.94 5.85
CA ALA A 15 3.23 -14.55 6.54
C ALA A 15 1.91 -14.36 5.77
N VAL A 16 1.63 -13.15 5.28
CA VAL A 16 0.42 -12.87 4.46
C VAL A 16 0.43 -13.66 3.16
N PHE A 17 1.60 -13.81 2.52
CA PHE A 17 1.76 -14.64 1.32
C PHE A 17 1.35 -16.10 1.59
N PHE A 18 1.86 -16.70 2.67
CA PHE A 18 1.51 -18.08 3.04
C PHE A 18 0.04 -18.22 3.46
N LEU A 19 -0.54 -17.24 4.16
CA LEU A 19 -1.97 -17.25 4.49
C LEU A 19 -2.85 -17.22 3.22
N GLY A 20 -2.48 -16.42 2.22
CA GLY A 20 -3.18 -16.36 0.94
C GLY A 20 -3.09 -17.65 0.10
N LEU A 21 -2.07 -18.50 0.36
CA LEU A 21 -1.96 -19.84 -0.23
C LEU A 21 -2.72 -20.89 0.58
N ALA A 22 -2.73 -20.77 1.91
CA ALA A 22 -3.36 -21.73 2.82
C ALA A 22 -4.89 -21.63 2.84
N PHE A 23 -5.44 -20.43 2.59
CA PHE A 23 -6.88 -20.17 2.60
C PHE A 23 -7.36 -19.68 1.23
N PRO A 24 -7.38 -20.53 0.19
CA PRO A 24 -7.96 -20.17 -1.09
C PRO A 24 -9.47 -19.94 -0.94
N ASN A 25 -9.98 -18.86 -1.55
CA ASN A 25 -11.39 -18.49 -1.49
C ASN A 25 -12.28 -19.65 -2.01
N PRO A 26 -13.17 -20.24 -1.18
CA PRO A 26 -13.99 -21.39 -1.57
C PRO A 26 -15.10 -21.04 -2.57
N HIS A 27 -15.47 -19.76 -2.67
CA HIS A 27 -16.48 -19.26 -3.61
C HIS A 27 -15.95 -18.06 -4.39
N PRO A 28 -15.09 -18.27 -5.41
CA PRO A 28 -14.63 -17.19 -6.27
C PRO A 28 -15.80 -16.69 -7.12
N HIS A 29 -16.33 -15.50 -6.83
CA HIS A 29 -17.35 -14.83 -7.66
C HIS A 29 -16.74 -14.23 -8.93
N PHE A 30 -15.44 -13.93 -8.88
CA PHE A 30 -14.69 -13.36 -9.99
C PHE A 30 -13.41 -14.16 -10.26
N TRP A 31 -13.00 -14.21 -11.53
CA TRP A 31 -11.83 -14.98 -11.97
C TRP A 31 -10.52 -14.56 -11.29
N TRP A 32 -10.38 -13.29 -10.91
CA TRP A 32 -9.20 -12.77 -10.19
C TRP A 32 -9.16 -13.17 -8.71
N GLN A 33 -10.30 -13.50 -8.08
CA GLN A 33 -10.35 -14.01 -6.69
C GLN A 33 -9.89 -15.48 -6.59
N LYS A 34 -9.77 -16.16 -7.74
CA LYS A 34 -9.23 -17.51 -7.84
C LYS A 34 -7.70 -17.53 -7.71
N LEU A 35 -7.04 -16.39 -7.94
CA LEU A 35 -5.60 -16.27 -7.77
C LEU A 35 -5.28 -16.22 -6.27
N PRO A 36 -4.64 -17.27 -5.70
CA PRO A 36 -4.12 -17.15 -4.35
C PRO A 36 -3.12 -15.99 -4.32
N VAL A 37 -3.04 -15.28 -3.19
CA VAL A 37 -2.15 -14.12 -3.00
C VAL A 37 -2.60 -12.82 -3.71
N PHE A 38 -3.71 -12.80 -4.46
CA PHE A 38 -4.19 -11.57 -5.10
C PHE A 38 -4.34 -10.39 -4.12
N ASP A 39 -4.87 -10.67 -2.92
CA ASP A 39 -5.09 -9.66 -1.88
C ASP A 39 -3.80 -8.99 -1.40
N MET A 40 -2.66 -9.71 -1.41
CA MET A 40 -1.36 -9.16 -1.07
C MET A 40 -0.90 -8.11 -2.09
N PHE A 41 -1.03 -8.42 -3.38
CA PHE A 41 -0.71 -7.49 -4.45
C PHE A 41 -1.66 -6.30 -4.42
N PHE A 42 -2.96 -6.54 -4.26
CA PHE A 42 -3.96 -5.49 -4.20
C PHE A 42 -3.70 -4.53 -3.04
N GLY A 43 -3.38 -5.04 -1.84
CA GLY A 43 -3.00 -4.21 -0.70
C GLY A 43 -1.70 -3.43 -0.94
N PHE A 44 -0.68 -4.06 -1.52
CA PHE A 44 0.60 -3.41 -1.82
C PHE A 44 0.46 -2.28 -2.84
N PHE A 45 -0.20 -2.56 -3.97
CA PHE A 45 -0.47 -1.56 -5.01
C PHE A 45 -1.43 -0.48 -4.50
N GLY A 46 -2.45 -0.85 -3.71
CA GLY A 46 -3.36 0.09 -3.07
C GLY A 46 -2.63 1.09 -2.18
N ALA A 47 -1.70 0.62 -1.35
CA ALA A 47 -0.89 1.50 -0.51
C ALA A 47 -0.03 2.46 -1.35
N ILE A 48 0.65 1.96 -2.39
CA ILE A 48 1.43 2.81 -3.31
C ILE A 48 0.53 3.84 -3.99
N LEU A 49 -0.62 3.41 -4.50
CA LEU A 49 -1.56 4.26 -5.21
C LEU A 49 -2.08 5.38 -4.31
N ILE A 50 -2.45 5.06 -3.07
CA ILE A 50 -2.87 6.08 -2.09
C ILE A 50 -1.74 7.08 -1.80
N ILE A 51 -0.49 6.62 -1.63
CA ILE A 51 0.65 7.52 -1.39
C ILE A 51 0.88 8.44 -2.59
N VAL A 52 0.89 7.89 -3.79
CA VAL A 52 1.11 8.66 -5.03
C VAL A 52 -0.02 9.65 -5.25
N PHE A 53 -1.26 9.20 -5.09
CA PHE A 53 -2.44 10.04 -5.25
C PHE A 53 -2.47 11.17 -4.20
N ALA A 54 -2.15 10.86 -2.94
CA ALA A 54 -2.05 11.87 -1.88
C ALA A 54 -0.95 12.91 -2.18
N LYS A 55 0.20 12.48 -2.71
CA LYS A 55 1.27 13.40 -3.14
C LYS A 55 0.83 14.30 -4.30
N TRP A 56 0.19 13.71 -5.31
CA TRP A 56 -0.30 14.44 -6.47
C TRP A 56 -1.36 15.48 -6.08
N LEU A 57 -2.31 15.09 -5.23
CA LEU A 57 -3.36 15.96 -4.73
C LEU A 57 -2.80 17.05 -3.80
N GLY A 58 -1.81 16.71 -2.98
CA GLY A 58 -1.08 17.67 -2.15
C GLY A 58 -0.34 18.74 -2.96
N HIS A 59 0.36 18.34 -4.04
CA HIS A 59 1.11 19.26 -4.90
C HIS A 59 0.21 20.18 -5.72
N ASN A 60 -0.92 19.66 -6.23
CA ASN A 60 -1.80 20.44 -7.11
C ASN A 60 -2.82 21.31 -6.35
N TRP A 61 -3.15 20.98 -5.09
CA TRP A 61 -4.26 21.64 -4.39
C TRP A 61 -3.93 22.14 -2.98
N LEU A 62 -3.07 21.45 -2.22
CA LEU A 62 -2.94 21.70 -0.77
C LEU A 62 -1.67 22.45 -0.35
N LEU A 63 -0.64 22.45 -1.19
CA LEU A 63 0.55 23.27 -0.99
C LEU A 63 0.24 24.71 -1.38
N LYS A 64 -0.27 25.48 -0.40
CA LYS A 64 -0.37 26.93 -0.47
C LYS A 64 1.03 27.51 -0.69
N ASP A 65 1.18 28.30 -1.74
CA ASP A 65 2.41 28.99 -2.11
C ASP A 65 2.97 29.75 -0.89
N GLN A 66 4.27 29.61 -0.63
CA GLN A 66 4.91 30.14 0.59
C GLN A 66 5.06 31.68 0.57
N SER A 67 4.57 32.37 -0.45
CA SER A 67 4.74 33.82 -0.63
C SER A 67 3.99 34.71 0.39
N PHE A 68 3.51 34.17 1.52
CA PHE A 68 2.75 34.92 2.53
C PHE A 68 3.57 35.28 3.79
N TYR A 69 4.87 34.97 3.82
CA TYR A 69 5.79 35.36 4.92
C TYR A 69 6.97 36.24 4.46
N ASP A 70 7.02 36.65 3.19
CA ASP A 70 8.05 37.57 2.68
C ASP A 70 7.65 39.06 2.84
N HIS A 71 6.94 39.42 3.92
CA HIS A 71 6.52 40.79 4.20
C HIS A 71 6.93 41.22 5.62
N ASP A 72 8.23 41.03 5.93
CA ASP A 72 8.85 41.56 7.14
C ASP A 72 10.14 42.31 6.80
#